data_AF-A0A2R6G0T0-F1
#
_entry.id   AF-A0A2R6G0T0-F1
#
_cell.length_a   1.000
_cell.length_b   1.000
_cell.length_c   1.000
_cell.angle_alpha   90.00
_cell.angle_beta   90.00
_cell.angle_gamma   90.00
#
_symmetry.space_group_name_H-M   'P 1'
#
loop_
_entity.id
_entity.type
_entity.pdbx_description
1 polymer ?
#
loop_
_entity_poly.entity_id
_entity_poly.type
_entity_poly.pdbx_seq_one_letter_code
_entity_poly.pdbx_strand_id
1 'polypeptide(L)'
;DYYEPLFYRVGQGNSFRRFQRQKQPYYESTAIRLYHFHGSAIEPEPVVLDWERESVGQGSIPVSQGIQRFDNMSAARQYVREDGSSQVGGVGRYPEERVPAMEHYRLVGTSDRTAFSSQRYTQLAMEKVSQGAFQQRFVGQGGINRQVNQQIHPTTPNWVKVFERVPGATIQGQGPENQTVQVAVRMLVPGSNTTFVYSQRARTGEDGQFSVTVPYSTTGYDEFGPEEGYTDPEVRADTAYQVRTTGITTNESGYAYRFAGTANVSEAQVIGEDDSPTTVDLERQVLAGPQAGNETTGNESDSGDTGGDGETTPTPTATPDGGSSDGSATPTDSATPTATAAQSVDGNSGGPLGILGTLAAVALPLAGVAALRRR
;
A
#
# COMPACT_ATOMS: atom_id res chain seq x y z
N ASP A 1 12.44 -3.64 19.13
CA ASP A 1 12.69 -2.44 18.28
C ASP A 1 11.59 -2.28 17.24
N TYR A 2 11.64 -3.02 16.12
CA TYR A 2 10.65 -2.91 15.03
C TYR A 2 9.20 -3.26 15.40
N TYR A 3 8.99 -4.12 16.39
CA TYR A 3 7.67 -4.64 16.78
C TYR A 3 7.49 -4.67 18.30
N GLU A 4 6.22 -4.76 18.72
CA GLU A 4 5.82 -5.20 20.06
C GLU A 4 4.62 -6.18 20.01
N PRO A 5 4.49 -7.10 20.97
CA PRO A 5 3.39 -8.06 20.98
C PRO A 5 2.11 -7.46 21.56
N LEU A 6 1.00 -7.63 20.83
CA LEU A 6 -0.37 -7.45 21.36
C LEU A 6 -1.12 -8.78 21.32
N PHE A 7 -2.09 -8.93 22.23
CA PHE A 7 -2.91 -10.12 22.35
C PHE A 7 -4.35 -9.84 21.91
N TYR A 8 -5.09 -10.90 21.57
CA TYR A 8 -6.52 -10.84 21.30
C TYR A 8 -7.21 -12.14 21.72
N ARG A 9 -8.47 -12.03 22.17
CA ARG A 9 -9.27 -13.17 22.66
C ARG A 9 -9.75 -14.04 21.50
N VAL A 10 -9.80 -15.36 21.71
CA VAL A 10 -10.32 -16.34 20.73
C VAL A 10 -11.23 -17.39 21.37
N GLY A 11 -12.37 -17.65 20.74
CA GLY A 11 -13.39 -18.56 21.27
C GLY A 11 -14.16 -17.98 22.47
N GLN A 12 -14.92 -18.82 23.16
CA GLN A 12 -15.78 -18.45 24.30
C GLN A 12 -15.07 -18.58 25.66
N GLY A 13 -13.76 -18.36 25.73
CA GLY A 13 -12.99 -18.52 26.98
C GLY A 13 -11.75 -17.62 27.03
N ASN A 14 -10.98 -17.71 28.12
CA ASN A 14 -9.74 -16.94 28.33
C ASN A 14 -8.53 -17.48 27.52
N SER A 15 -8.77 -17.83 26.26
CA SER A 15 -7.75 -18.19 25.29
C SER A 15 -7.34 -16.96 24.49
N PHE A 16 -6.04 -16.67 24.44
CA PHE A 16 -5.49 -15.53 23.71
C PHE A 16 -4.57 -15.99 22.57
N ARG A 17 -4.61 -15.27 21.45
CA ARG A 17 -3.59 -15.32 20.39
C ARG A 17 -2.80 -14.02 20.40
N ARG A 18 -1.59 -14.07 19.83
CA ARG A 18 -0.65 -12.93 19.76
C ARG A 18 -0.46 -12.49 18.31
N PHE A 19 -0.51 -11.18 18.08
CA PHE A 19 0.01 -10.53 16.86
C PHE A 19 1.13 -9.55 17.24
N GLN A 20 1.73 -8.91 16.24
CA GLN A 20 2.77 -7.90 16.45
C GLN A 20 2.22 -6.55 15.98
N ARG A 21 2.21 -5.54 16.84
CA ARG A 21 2.11 -4.13 16.42
C ARG A 21 3.46 -3.68 15.87
N GLN A 22 3.42 -2.76 14.93
CA GLN A 22 4.58 -2.22 14.22
C GLN A 22 4.96 -0.86 14.83
N LYS A 23 6.25 -0.62 15.07
CA LYS A 23 6.75 0.70 15.50
C LYS A 23 7.24 1.51 14.31
N GLN A 24 7.39 2.82 14.45
CA GLN A 24 7.91 3.69 13.40
C GLN A 24 9.18 3.15 12.68
N PRO A 25 10.21 2.59 13.37
CA PRO A 25 11.38 2.00 12.69
C PRO A 25 11.10 0.83 11.74
N TYR A 26 9.96 0.12 11.87
CA TYR A 26 9.57 -0.91 10.91
C TYR A 26 9.27 -0.28 9.54
N TYR A 27 8.48 0.80 9.55
CA TYR A 27 8.09 1.52 8.35
C TYR A 27 9.25 2.29 7.69
N GLU A 28 10.25 2.68 8.48
CA GLU A 28 11.46 3.36 8.01
C GLU A 28 12.52 2.40 7.45
N SER A 29 12.42 1.10 7.74
CA SER A 29 13.38 0.11 7.25
C SER A 29 13.31 -0.04 5.72
N THR A 30 14.48 -0.14 5.08
CA THR A 30 14.62 -0.24 3.61
C THR A 30 13.76 -1.35 3.02
N ALA A 31 13.68 -2.51 3.68
CA ALA A 31 12.87 -3.64 3.24
C ALA A 31 11.37 -3.28 3.11
N ILE A 32 10.83 -2.48 4.03
CA ILE A 32 9.42 -2.08 4.02
C ILE A 32 9.18 -0.90 3.07
N ARG A 33 10.07 0.10 3.05
CA ARG A 33 10.01 1.22 2.11
C ARG A 33 10.03 0.77 0.65
N LEU A 34 10.85 -0.24 0.33
CA LEU A 34 10.82 -0.89 -0.98
C LEU A 34 9.58 -1.80 -1.13
N TYR A 35 9.45 -2.87 -0.33
CA TYR A 35 8.45 -3.92 -0.61
C TYR A 35 6.99 -3.49 -0.43
N HIS A 36 6.68 -2.62 0.54
CA HIS A 36 5.30 -2.13 0.75
C HIS A 36 5.03 -0.83 0.00
N PHE A 37 5.99 0.10 -0.09
CA PHE A 37 5.73 1.47 -0.58
C PHE A 37 6.35 1.78 -1.95
N HIS A 38 7.11 0.85 -2.55
CA HIS A 38 7.81 1.06 -3.84
C HIS A 38 8.72 2.30 -3.85
N GLY A 39 9.31 2.63 -2.70
CA GLY A 39 10.11 3.84 -2.49
C GLY A 39 9.30 5.12 -2.27
N SER A 40 7.96 5.09 -2.42
CA SER A 40 7.09 6.25 -2.21
C SER A 40 7.03 6.69 -0.73
N ALA A 41 6.78 7.98 -0.49
CA ALA A 41 6.48 8.47 0.86
C ALA A 41 5.11 8.00 1.33
N ILE A 42 4.99 7.76 2.65
CA ILE A 42 3.71 7.46 3.29
C ILE A 42 3.44 8.48 4.39
N GLU A 43 2.25 9.08 4.36
CA GLU A 43 1.74 9.95 5.41
C GLU A 43 1.00 9.11 6.47
N PRO A 44 1.06 9.48 7.77
CA PRO A 44 0.25 8.83 8.79
C PRO A 44 -1.24 9.19 8.60
N GLU A 45 -2.13 8.23 8.86
CA GLU A 45 -3.58 8.45 8.89
C GLU A 45 -4.08 8.61 10.35
N PRO A 46 -5.24 9.27 10.58
CA PRO A 46 -5.85 9.38 11.90
C PRO A 46 -6.54 8.07 12.33
N VAL A 47 -5.72 7.02 12.44
CA VAL A 47 -6.05 5.68 12.92
C VAL A 47 -5.26 5.46 14.20
N VAL A 48 -5.89 4.94 15.24
CA VAL A 48 -5.21 4.54 16.48
C VAL A 48 -5.41 3.04 16.67
N LEU A 49 -4.35 2.31 16.99
CA LEU A 49 -4.39 0.96 17.51
C LEU A 49 -4.41 1.01 19.04
N ASP A 50 -5.41 0.36 19.62
CA ASP A 50 -5.81 0.50 21.03
C ASP A 50 -5.73 -0.86 21.76
N TRP A 51 -5.40 -0.85 23.06
CA TRP A 51 -5.30 -2.05 23.90
C TRP A 51 -5.48 -1.77 25.40
N GLU A 52 -6.11 -2.70 26.13
CA GLU A 52 -6.19 -2.64 27.60
C GLU A 52 -5.18 -3.60 28.25
N ARG A 53 -4.85 -3.38 29.53
CA ARG A 53 -4.04 -4.31 30.33
C ARG A 53 -4.90 -5.28 31.12
N GLU A 54 -5.11 -6.48 30.58
CA GLU A 54 -5.81 -7.55 31.29
C GLU A 54 -4.87 -8.29 32.26
N SER A 55 -5.41 -8.83 33.36
CA SER A 55 -4.68 -9.68 34.30
C SER A 55 -4.87 -11.16 33.97
N VAL A 56 -3.76 -11.90 33.79
CA VAL A 56 -3.76 -13.32 33.45
C VAL A 56 -2.77 -14.07 34.34
N GLY A 57 -3.29 -14.88 35.26
CA GLY A 57 -2.47 -15.55 36.28
C GLY A 57 -1.85 -14.54 37.25
N GLN A 58 -0.52 -14.55 37.34
CA GLN A 58 0.26 -13.56 38.13
C GLN A 58 0.81 -12.41 37.28
N GLY A 59 0.51 -12.37 35.98
CA GLY A 59 0.99 -11.33 35.06
C GLY A 59 -0.14 -10.48 34.49
N SER A 60 0.23 -9.48 33.68
CA SER A 60 -0.70 -8.71 32.87
C SER A 60 -0.23 -8.65 31.41
N ILE A 61 -1.16 -8.68 30.47
CA ILE A 61 -0.91 -8.67 29.03
C ILE A 61 -1.69 -7.53 28.34
N PRO A 62 -1.13 -6.89 27.29
CA PRO A 62 -1.85 -5.90 26.51
C PRO A 62 -2.77 -6.59 25.49
N VAL A 63 -4.09 -6.44 25.66
CA VAL A 63 -5.14 -7.07 24.84
C VAL A 63 -5.79 -6.00 23.96
N SER A 64 -5.71 -6.18 22.65
CA SER A 64 -6.12 -5.17 21.69
C SER A 64 -7.64 -4.98 21.65
N GLN A 65 -8.05 -3.71 21.76
CA GLN A 65 -9.40 -3.22 21.48
C GLN A 65 -9.59 -2.86 19.99
N GLY A 66 -8.59 -3.17 19.16
CA GLY A 66 -8.61 -2.99 17.71
C GLY A 66 -8.19 -1.58 17.28
N ILE A 67 -8.57 -1.22 16.05
CA ILE A 67 -8.35 0.13 15.51
C ILE A 67 -9.58 1.03 15.64
N GLN A 68 -9.33 2.27 16.04
CA GLN A 68 -10.28 3.38 16.02
C GLN A 68 -9.89 4.39 14.92
N ARG A 69 -10.85 5.15 14.38
CA ARG A 69 -10.60 6.24 13.42
C ARG A 69 -11.08 7.57 14.01
N PHE A 70 -10.33 8.63 13.72
CA PHE A 70 -10.59 10.00 14.18
C PHE A 70 -10.69 10.93 12.97
N ASP A 71 -11.35 12.08 13.14
CA ASP A 71 -11.55 13.05 12.04
C ASP A 71 -10.24 13.66 11.51
N ASN A 72 -9.21 13.73 12.38
CA ASN A 72 -7.94 14.36 12.06
C ASN A 72 -6.79 13.87 12.95
N MET A 73 -5.55 14.13 12.52
CA MET A 73 -4.32 13.73 13.21
C MET A 73 -4.13 14.37 14.59
N SER A 74 -4.73 15.53 14.87
CA SER A 74 -4.63 16.16 16.18
C SER A 74 -5.45 15.39 17.22
N ALA A 75 -6.69 15.02 16.88
CA ALA A 75 -7.57 14.21 17.72
C ALA A 75 -6.97 12.82 18.00
N ALA A 76 -6.45 12.12 16.98
CA ALA A 76 -5.78 10.82 17.16
C ALA A 76 -4.56 10.91 18.09
N ARG A 77 -3.74 11.97 17.96
CA ARG A 77 -2.57 12.23 18.83
C ARG A 77 -2.94 12.72 20.22
N GLN A 78 -4.12 13.32 20.39
CA GLN A 78 -4.65 13.69 21.71
C GLN A 78 -5.10 12.44 22.47
N TYR A 79 -5.92 11.59 21.85
CA TYR A 79 -6.39 10.33 22.43
C TYR A 79 -5.22 9.47 22.96
N VAL A 80 -4.20 9.23 22.12
CA VAL A 80 -3.01 8.42 22.50
C VAL A 80 -2.23 9.03 23.68
N ARG A 81 -2.27 10.35 23.87
CA ARG A 81 -1.63 11.03 25.01
C ARG A 81 -2.43 10.93 26.30
N GLU A 82 -3.76 10.82 26.19
CA GLU A 82 -4.68 10.80 27.34
C GLU A 82 -4.94 9.37 27.85
N ASP A 83 -5.01 8.39 26.95
CA ASP A 83 -5.20 6.97 27.26
C ASP A 83 -3.90 6.30 27.77
N GLY A 84 -2.78 6.47 27.07
CA GLY A 84 -1.48 5.91 27.47
C GLY A 84 -1.29 4.40 27.25
N SER A 85 -2.26 3.73 26.63
CA SER A 85 -2.26 2.31 26.23
C SER A 85 -2.66 2.11 24.77
N SER A 86 -2.27 3.05 23.91
CA SER A 86 -2.56 3.03 22.47
C SER A 86 -1.41 3.62 21.63
N GLN A 87 -1.51 3.57 20.30
CA GLN A 87 -0.51 4.08 19.35
C GLN A 87 -1.20 4.62 18.08
N VAL A 88 -0.71 5.72 17.51
CA VAL A 88 -1.14 6.15 16.17
C VAL A 88 -0.59 5.19 15.12
N GLY A 89 -1.46 4.67 14.26
CA GLY A 89 -1.10 3.67 13.26
C GLY A 89 -0.65 2.35 13.89
N GLY A 90 0.57 1.93 13.59
CA GLY A 90 1.20 0.73 14.16
C GLY A 90 0.64 -0.60 13.66
N VAL A 91 -0.14 -0.59 12.58
CA VAL A 91 -0.62 -1.80 11.90
C VAL A 91 -0.79 -1.58 10.40
N GLY A 92 -0.36 -2.57 9.61
CA GLY A 92 -0.64 -2.64 8.19
C GLY A 92 0.05 -1.53 7.42
N ARG A 93 -0.72 -0.69 6.72
CA ARG A 93 -0.21 0.46 5.98
C ARG A 93 -0.01 1.74 6.80
N TYR A 94 -0.38 1.75 8.08
CA TYR A 94 -0.49 2.98 8.89
C TYR A 94 0.77 3.22 9.75
N PRO A 95 1.73 4.07 9.33
CA PRO A 95 2.81 4.48 10.20
C PRO A 95 2.33 5.47 11.28
N GLU A 96 3.17 5.67 12.28
CA GLU A 96 2.94 6.61 13.38
C GLU A 96 3.34 8.04 12.99
N GLU A 97 4.40 8.15 12.18
CA GLU A 97 4.89 9.39 11.58
C GLU A 97 5.09 9.24 10.07
N ARG A 98 5.43 10.34 9.39
CA ARG A 98 5.63 10.34 7.93
C ARG A 98 6.89 9.57 7.56
N VAL A 99 6.76 8.56 6.70
CA VAL A 99 7.88 7.87 6.07
C VAL A 99 8.32 8.68 4.84
N PRO A 100 9.57 9.17 4.75
CA PRO A 100 10.05 9.85 3.54
C PRO A 100 10.17 8.91 2.34
N ALA A 101 10.08 9.48 1.13
CA ALA A 101 10.36 8.76 -0.10
C ALA A 101 11.85 8.36 -0.18
N MET A 102 12.19 7.45 -1.09
CA MET A 102 13.55 7.02 -1.38
C MET A 102 14.01 7.66 -2.69
N GLU A 103 15.04 8.51 -2.62
CA GLU A 103 15.52 9.33 -3.74
C GLU A 103 16.33 8.55 -4.79
N HIS A 104 16.90 7.41 -4.39
CA HIS A 104 17.91 6.67 -5.16
C HIS A 104 17.49 5.22 -5.49
N TYR A 105 16.21 4.87 -5.38
CA TYR A 105 15.74 3.50 -5.62
C TYR A 105 14.41 3.47 -6.37
N ARG A 106 14.40 2.82 -7.54
CA ARG A 106 13.19 2.58 -8.33
C ARG A 106 12.83 1.10 -8.38
N LEU A 107 11.53 0.80 -8.36
CA LEU A 107 10.99 -0.49 -8.75
C LEU A 107 11.16 -0.60 -10.27
N VAL A 108 11.80 -1.66 -10.76
CA VAL A 108 12.05 -1.88 -12.21
C VAL A 108 11.25 -3.05 -12.78
N GLY A 109 10.91 -4.04 -11.95
CA GLY A 109 10.11 -5.20 -12.38
C GLY A 109 9.47 -5.97 -11.24
N THR A 110 8.49 -6.82 -11.55
CA THR A 110 7.72 -7.57 -10.54
C THR A 110 7.25 -8.93 -11.04
N SER A 111 7.19 -9.94 -10.16
CA SER A 111 6.55 -11.20 -10.51
C SER A 111 5.03 -11.06 -10.65
N ASP A 112 4.44 -11.68 -11.67
CA ASP A 112 2.98 -11.72 -11.89
C ASP A 112 2.20 -12.35 -10.73
N ARG A 113 2.85 -13.24 -9.98
CA ARG A 113 2.27 -13.92 -8.83
C ARG A 113 2.21 -12.97 -7.64
N THR A 114 1.01 -12.73 -7.12
CA THR A 114 0.83 -12.09 -5.80
C THR A 114 1.03 -13.09 -4.65
N ALA A 115 1.55 -12.64 -3.52
CA ALA A 115 1.68 -13.44 -2.30
C ALA A 115 0.35 -14.11 -1.85
N PHE A 116 -0.79 -13.47 -2.12
CA PHE A 116 -2.12 -13.97 -1.77
C PHE A 116 -2.54 -15.25 -2.51
N SER A 117 -1.90 -15.55 -3.65
CA SER A 117 -2.11 -16.81 -4.39
C SER A 117 -1.79 -18.05 -3.56
N SER A 118 -0.95 -17.89 -2.52
CA SER A 118 -0.65 -18.96 -1.57
C SER A 118 -1.63 -18.92 -0.39
N GLN A 119 -2.62 -19.83 -0.40
CA GLN A 119 -3.65 -19.94 0.64
C GLN A 119 -3.05 -19.98 2.07
N ARG A 120 -1.88 -20.61 2.24
CA ARG A 120 -1.16 -20.69 3.52
C ARG A 120 -0.64 -19.34 4.01
N TYR A 121 -0.19 -18.44 3.14
CA TYR A 121 0.24 -17.08 3.53
C TYR A 121 -0.97 -16.24 3.96
N THR A 122 -1.99 -16.21 3.12
CA THR A 122 -3.25 -15.48 3.36
C THR A 122 -3.92 -15.91 4.66
N GLN A 123 -3.95 -17.21 4.97
CA GLN A 123 -4.43 -17.69 6.27
C GLN A 123 -3.45 -17.38 7.41
N LEU A 124 -2.20 -17.86 7.37
CA LEU A 124 -1.34 -17.88 8.57
C LEU A 124 -0.71 -16.54 8.97
N ALA A 125 -0.50 -15.63 8.02
CA ALA A 125 0.06 -14.30 8.27
C ALA A 125 -1.06 -13.29 8.57
N MET A 126 -2.06 -13.22 7.69
CA MET A 126 -3.04 -12.14 7.71
C MET A 126 -4.21 -12.37 8.67
N GLU A 127 -4.60 -13.62 8.98
CA GLU A 127 -5.70 -13.91 9.93
C GLU A 127 -5.41 -13.28 11.31
N LYS A 128 -4.16 -13.38 11.79
CA LYS A 128 -3.77 -12.92 13.13
C LYS A 128 -3.83 -11.41 13.28
N VAL A 129 -3.37 -10.67 12.27
CA VAL A 129 -3.43 -9.20 12.27
C VAL A 129 -4.87 -8.74 12.02
N SER A 130 -5.61 -9.41 11.14
CA SER A 130 -7.04 -9.14 10.89
C SER A 130 -7.88 -9.29 12.16
N GLN A 131 -7.82 -10.45 12.82
CA GLN A 131 -8.56 -10.70 14.06
C GLN A 131 -8.08 -9.82 15.22
N GLY A 132 -6.77 -9.60 15.34
CA GLY A 132 -6.16 -8.89 16.46
C GLY A 132 -6.35 -7.38 16.42
N ALA A 133 -6.01 -6.73 15.30
CA ALA A 133 -6.03 -5.27 15.16
C ALA A 133 -7.32 -4.74 14.52
N PHE A 134 -8.00 -5.51 13.67
CA PHE A 134 -9.21 -5.06 12.98
C PHE A 134 -10.50 -5.67 13.57
N GLN A 135 -10.38 -6.59 14.54
CA GLN A 135 -11.47 -7.34 15.18
C GLN A 135 -12.33 -8.16 14.19
N GLN A 136 -13.36 -8.84 14.71
CA GLN A 136 -14.28 -9.67 13.93
C GLN A 136 -15.11 -8.89 12.89
N ARG A 137 -15.17 -7.55 12.99
CA ARG A 137 -15.94 -6.66 12.09
C ARG A 137 -15.63 -6.84 10.59
N PHE A 138 -14.48 -7.42 10.24
CA PHE A 138 -14.06 -7.59 8.84
C PHE A 138 -13.64 -9.03 8.47
N VAL A 139 -13.80 -10.01 9.38
CA VAL A 139 -13.50 -11.43 9.13
C VAL A 139 -14.82 -12.17 8.88
N GLY A 140 -15.32 -12.06 7.65
CA GLY A 140 -16.55 -12.71 7.22
C GLY A 140 -16.41 -14.23 7.03
N GLN A 141 -17.53 -14.91 6.83
CA GLN A 141 -17.61 -16.38 6.74
C GLN A 141 -16.82 -17.02 5.57
N GLY A 142 -16.30 -16.20 4.63
CA GLY A 142 -15.42 -16.62 3.53
C GLY A 142 -13.94 -16.31 3.72
N GLY A 143 -13.52 -15.80 4.89
CA GLY A 143 -12.14 -15.42 5.18
C GLY A 143 -11.89 -13.91 5.19
N ILE A 144 -10.68 -13.50 4.79
CA ILE A 144 -10.23 -12.10 4.90
C ILE A 144 -10.84 -11.27 3.78
N ASN A 145 -11.68 -10.31 4.16
CA ASN A 145 -12.31 -9.39 3.23
C ASN A 145 -11.26 -8.52 2.51
N ARG A 146 -11.47 -8.29 1.19
CA ARG A 146 -10.67 -7.40 0.33
C ARG A 146 -10.39 -6.04 0.99
N GLN A 147 -11.33 -5.52 1.77
CA GLN A 147 -11.21 -4.27 2.53
C GLN A 147 -10.05 -4.30 3.54
N VAL A 148 -9.93 -5.35 4.36
CA VAL A 148 -8.81 -5.51 5.32
C VAL A 148 -7.47 -5.56 4.59
N ASN A 149 -7.46 -6.24 3.44
CA ASN A 149 -6.26 -6.41 2.65
C ASN A 149 -5.68 -5.05 2.18
N GLN A 150 -6.56 -4.11 1.83
CA GLN A 150 -6.22 -2.72 1.47
C GLN A 150 -5.82 -1.84 2.67
N GLN A 151 -6.03 -2.31 3.90
CA GLN A 151 -5.52 -1.69 5.13
C GLN A 151 -4.17 -2.27 5.56
N ILE A 152 -3.87 -3.53 5.22
CA ILE A 152 -2.57 -4.16 5.49
C ILE A 152 -1.54 -3.80 4.41
N HIS A 153 -1.95 -3.73 3.14
CA HIS A 153 -1.07 -3.48 2.00
C HIS A 153 -1.50 -2.22 1.22
N PRO A 154 -0.66 -1.17 1.15
CA PRO A 154 -0.97 0.04 0.36
C PRO A 154 -0.68 -0.13 -1.14
N THR A 155 0.13 -1.12 -1.52
CA THR A 155 0.43 -1.49 -2.91
C THR A 155 0.19 -2.99 -3.11
N THR A 156 0.07 -3.45 -4.36
CA THR A 156 0.00 -4.87 -4.68
C THR A 156 1.24 -5.61 -4.14
N PRO A 157 1.10 -6.67 -3.32
CA PRO A 157 2.22 -7.51 -2.94
C PRO A 157 2.42 -8.61 -3.99
N ASN A 158 3.05 -8.23 -5.09
CA ASN A 158 3.80 -9.14 -5.96
C ASN A 158 4.82 -9.92 -5.10
N TRP A 159 4.96 -11.23 -5.33
CA TRP A 159 5.80 -12.12 -4.54
C TRP A 159 7.29 -11.77 -4.61
N VAL A 160 7.75 -11.37 -5.80
CA VAL A 160 9.07 -10.78 -6.04
C VAL A 160 8.89 -9.37 -6.59
N LYS A 161 9.74 -8.46 -6.13
CA LYS A 161 9.85 -7.07 -6.59
C LYS A 161 11.33 -6.76 -6.77
N VAL A 162 11.72 -6.35 -7.97
CA VAL A 162 13.11 -6.02 -8.32
C VAL A 162 13.28 -4.51 -8.25
N PHE A 163 14.34 -4.07 -7.58
CA PHE A 163 14.66 -2.66 -7.41
C PHE A 163 16.09 -2.39 -7.87
N GLU A 164 16.25 -1.28 -8.57
CA GLU A 164 17.55 -0.74 -8.98
C GLU A 164 17.92 0.44 -8.08
N ARG A 165 19.22 0.60 -7.81
CA ARG A 165 19.75 1.80 -7.14
C ARG A 165 20.32 2.75 -8.19
N VAL A 166 19.72 3.92 -8.32
CA VAL A 166 20.03 4.94 -9.33
C VAL A 166 20.61 6.21 -8.69
N PRO A 167 21.39 7.05 -9.40
CA PRO A 167 21.67 8.42 -8.97
C PRO A 167 20.38 9.21 -8.72
N GLY A 168 19.42 9.14 -9.64
CA GLY A 168 18.14 9.85 -9.56
C GLY A 168 18.21 11.27 -10.12
N ALA A 169 17.20 11.65 -10.88
CA ALA A 169 17.12 12.95 -11.55
C ALA A 169 16.78 14.07 -10.58
N THR A 170 17.28 15.28 -10.85
CA THR A 170 16.91 16.46 -10.04
C THR A 170 15.82 17.27 -10.75
N ILE A 171 14.66 17.42 -10.09
CA ILE A 171 13.65 18.40 -10.49
C ILE A 171 13.92 19.70 -9.71
N GLN A 172 14.00 20.82 -10.41
CA GLN A 172 14.10 22.18 -9.84
C GLN A 172 12.89 23.01 -10.27
N GLY A 173 12.46 23.96 -9.45
CA GLY A 173 11.34 24.81 -9.83
C GLY A 173 11.10 26.01 -8.92
N GLN A 174 10.22 26.90 -9.38
CA GLN A 174 9.85 28.14 -8.71
C GLN A 174 8.38 28.07 -8.26
N GLY A 175 8.12 28.48 -7.02
CA GLY A 175 6.78 28.60 -6.46
C GLY A 175 6.67 29.76 -5.46
N PRO A 176 5.60 29.80 -4.65
CA PRO A 176 5.48 30.74 -3.54
C PRO A 176 6.45 30.37 -2.43
N GLU A 177 6.92 31.37 -1.68
CA GLU A 177 7.84 31.20 -0.56
C GLU A 177 7.33 30.26 0.54
N ASN A 178 8.26 29.58 1.22
CA ASN A 178 8.02 28.84 2.47
C ASN A 178 6.92 27.76 2.42
N GLN A 179 6.52 27.31 1.23
CA GLN A 179 5.49 26.30 1.00
C GLN A 179 6.03 24.88 1.05
N THR A 180 5.14 23.92 1.29
CA THR A 180 5.40 22.50 1.04
C THR A 180 4.91 22.13 -0.35
N VAL A 181 5.82 21.66 -1.20
CA VAL A 181 5.54 21.18 -2.55
C VAL A 181 5.50 19.66 -2.53
N GLN A 182 4.45 19.08 -3.08
CA GLN A 182 4.36 17.65 -3.39
C GLN A 182 4.74 17.42 -4.85
N VAL A 183 5.64 16.47 -5.06
CA VAL A 183 5.92 15.87 -6.37
C VAL A 183 5.30 14.47 -6.38
N ALA A 184 4.67 14.07 -7.49
CA ALA A 184 4.07 12.75 -7.64
C ALA A 184 4.06 12.26 -9.09
N VAL A 185 4.30 10.97 -9.32
CA VAL A 185 4.17 10.31 -10.63
C VAL A 185 3.38 9.00 -10.46
N ARG A 186 2.51 8.68 -11.41
CA ARG A 186 1.85 7.38 -11.46
C ARG A 186 2.70 6.41 -12.29
N MET A 187 2.99 5.24 -11.72
CA MET A 187 3.74 4.17 -12.37
C MET A 187 2.82 3.01 -12.71
N LEU A 188 2.99 2.42 -13.89
CA LEU A 188 2.39 1.16 -14.31
C LEU A 188 3.22 -0.02 -13.77
N VAL A 189 2.56 -1.12 -13.38
CA VAL A 189 3.21 -2.36 -12.95
C VAL A 189 2.62 -3.51 -13.78
N PRO A 190 3.23 -3.85 -14.95
CA PRO A 190 2.64 -4.78 -15.91
C PRO A 190 2.31 -6.15 -15.33
N GLY A 191 3.23 -6.78 -14.60
CA GLY A 191 3.05 -8.15 -14.10
C GLY A 191 1.80 -8.36 -13.22
N SER A 192 1.36 -7.34 -12.47
CA SER A 192 0.09 -7.40 -11.73
C SER A 192 -1.08 -6.64 -12.37
N ASN A 193 -0.87 -5.99 -13.53
CA ASN A 193 -1.82 -5.07 -14.15
C ASN A 193 -2.40 -4.06 -13.14
N THR A 194 -1.53 -3.42 -12.35
CA THR A 194 -1.90 -2.39 -11.37
C THR A 194 -1.03 -1.15 -11.51
N THR A 195 -1.41 -0.06 -10.85
CA THR A 195 -0.60 1.15 -10.76
C THR A 195 -0.28 1.48 -9.31
N PHE A 196 0.76 2.28 -9.10
CA PHE A 196 1.02 2.96 -7.83
C PHE A 196 1.39 4.43 -8.09
N VAL A 197 1.44 5.22 -7.02
CA VAL A 197 1.92 6.61 -7.08
C VAL A 197 3.19 6.73 -6.25
N TYR A 198 4.31 7.01 -6.90
CA TYR A 198 5.47 7.54 -6.21
C TYR A 198 5.18 9.00 -5.85
N SER A 199 5.42 9.39 -4.59
CA SER A 199 5.30 10.78 -4.17
C SER A 199 6.33 11.15 -3.12
N GLN A 200 6.81 12.39 -3.22
CA GLN A 200 7.81 13.00 -2.37
C GLN A 200 7.38 14.43 -2.03
N ARG A 201 8.09 15.07 -1.10
CA ARG A 201 7.87 16.48 -0.76
C ARG A 201 9.19 17.22 -0.69
N ALA A 202 9.16 18.46 -1.17
CA ALA A 202 10.18 19.48 -0.95
C ALA A 202 9.57 20.66 -0.19
N ARG A 203 10.42 21.61 0.21
CA ARG A 203 9.98 22.97 0.57
C ARG A 203 10.53 23.97 -0.44
N THR A 204 9.78 25.04 -0.66
CA THR A 204 10.32 26.25 -1.28
C THR A 204 11.06 27.10 -0.25
N GLY A 205 12.12 27.79 -0.67
CA GLY A 205 12.85 28.76 0.14
C GLY A 205 12.11 30.08 0.34
N GLU A 206 12.81 31.06 0.90
CA GLU A 206 12.35 32.47 1.00
C GLU A 206 12.30 33.14 -0.39
N ASP A 207 13.14 32.70 -1.31
CA ASP A 207 13.11 33.05 -2.74
C ASP A 207 12.03 32.29 -3.54
N GLY A 208 11.35 31.33 -2.91
CA GLY A 208 10.36 30.47 -3.55
C GLY A 208 10.94 29.33 -4.40
N GLN A 209 12.27 29.13 -4.46
CA GLN A 209 12.89 28.03 -5.21
C GLN A 209 12.79 26.71 -4.44
N PHE A 210 12.64 25.59 -5.16
CA PHE A 210 12.79 24.24 -4.59
C PHE A 210 13.60 23.34 -5.52
N SER A 211 14.21 22.30 -4.93
CA SER A 211 14.89 21.22 -5.63
C SER A 211 14.56 19.88 -4.97
N VAL A 212 14.48 18.80 -5.76
CA VAL A 212 14.15 17.45 -5.28
C VAL A 212 14.70 16.38 -6.21
N THR A 213 15.41 15.39 -5.65
CA THR A 213 15.89 14.21 -6.39
C THR A 213 14.81 13.14 -6.46
N VAL A 214 14.58 12.55 -7.63
CA VAL A 214 13.56 11.52 -7.87
C VAL A 214 14.13 10.30 -8.61
N PRO A 215 13.74 9.06 -8.25
CA PRO A 215 14.36 7.85 -8.82
C PRO A 215 13.65 7.29 -10.07
N TYR A 216 12.49 7.81 -10.46
CA TYR A 216 11.74 7.30 -11.61
C TYR A 216 11.84 8.27 -12.79
N SER A 217 12.05 7.73 -13.97
CA SER A 217 11.97 8.45 -15.25
C SER A 217 10.52 8.45 -15.75
N THR A 218 10.23 9.32 -16.73
CA THR A 218 8.93 9.39 -17.42
C THR A 218 9.03 9.25 -18.93
N THR A 219 10.23 9.42 -19.50
CA THR A 219 10.51 9.43 -20.95
C THR A 219 11.90 8.85 -21.23
N GLY A 220 12.14 8.34 -22.44
CA GLY A 220 13.45 7.85 -22.87
C GLY A 220 13.81 6.41 -22.47
N TYR A 221 12.81 5.60 -22.07
CA TYR A 221 13.02 4.20 -21.68
C TYR A 221 13.65 3.30 -22.75
N ASP A 222 13.52 3.68 -24.02
CA ASP A 222 14.00 2.91 -25.17
C ASP A 222 15.33 3.48 -25.73
N GLU A 223 15.94 4.44 -25.03
CA GLU A 223 17.23 5.08 -25.37
C GLU A 223 18.44 4.39 -24.73
N PHE A 224 18.22 3.59 -23.68
CA PHE A 224 19.26 2.88 -22.91
C PHE A 224 18.80 1.46 -22.61
N GLY A 225 19.69 0.46 -22.66
CA GLY A 225 19.26 -0.92 -22.38
C GLY A 225 20.34 -1.96 -22.05
N PRO A 226 19.93 -3.24 -21.93
CA PRO A 226 20.82 -4.32 -21.48
C PRO A 226 22.01 -4.61 -22.39
N GLU A 227 21.96 -4.22 -23.67
CA GLU A 227 23.10 -4.34 -24.60
C GLU A 227 24.27 -3.39 -24.23
N GLU A 228 23.96 -2.30 -23.52
CA GLU A 228 24.92 -1.30 -23.02
C GLU A 228 25.22 -1.50 -21.52
N GLY A 229 24.50 -2.41 -20.85
CA GLY A 229 24.64 -2.71 -19.43
C GLY A 229 23.58 -2.09 -18.52
N TYR A 230 22.59 -1.38 -19.08
CA TYR A 230 21.49 -0.76 -18.33
C TYR A 230 20.31 -1.71 -18.09
N THR A 231 19.47 -1.39 -17.10
CA THR A 231 18.19 -2.07 -16.87
C THR A 231 17.16 -1.59 -17.89
N ASP A 232 16.41 -2.50 -18.53
CA ASP A 232 15.12 -2.17 -19.15
C ASP A 232 14.02 -2.22 -18.07
N PRO A 233 13.41 -1.08 -17.67
CA PRO A 233 12.37 -1.07 -16.67
C PRO A 233 11.01 -1.47 -17.26
N GLU A 234 10.44 -2.58 -16.79
CA GLU A 234 9.03 -2.95 -17.00
C GLU A 234 8.09 -1.90 -16.39
N VAL A 235 8.51 -1.29 -15.28
CA VAL A 235 7.72 -0.35 -14.46
C VAL A 235 7.91 1.07 -14.99
N ARG A 236 7.14 1.40 -16.03
CA ARG A 236 7.17 2.68 -16.75
C ARG A 236 6.04 3.63 -16.28
N ALA A 237 6.21 4.93 -16.48
CA ALA A 237 5.27 5.95 -16.02
C ALA A 237 4.00 6.04 -16.89
N ASP A 238 2.88 6.34 -16.26
CA ASP A 238 1.58 6.63 -16.89
C ASP A 238 1.35 8.15 -17.08
N THR A 239 2.20 8.98 -16.46
CA THR A 239 2.02 10.43 -16.36
C THR A 239 3.37 11.13 -16.29
N ALA A 240 3.46 12.36 -16.83
CA ALA A 240 4.47 13.33 -16.40
C ALA A 240 4.40 13.55 -14.86
N TYR A 241 5.52 13.93 -14.23
CA TYR A 241 5.52 14.31 -12.83
C TYR A 241 4.56 15.46 -12.58
N GLN A 242 3.64 15.27 -11.64
CA GLN A 242 2.68 16.25 -11.16
C GLN A 242 3.28 16.97 -9.95
N VAL A 243 3.55 18.27 -10.08
CA VAL A 243 4.15 19.09 -9.02
C VAL A 243 3.12 20.11 -8.54
N ARG A 244 2.95 20.26 -7.22
CA ARG A 244 1.93 21.17 -6.65
C ARG A 244 2.19 21.56 -5.21
N THR A 245 1.72 22.74 -4.78
CA THR A 245 1.63 23.06 -3.34
C THR A 245 0.63 22.14 -2.63
N THR A 246 0.94 21.70 -1.42
CA THR A 246 0.01 20.86 -0.63
C THR A 246 -1.14 21.64 0.00
N GLY A 247 -0.96 22.95 0.22
CA GLY A 247 -2.00 23.85 0.71
C GLY A 247 -2.93 24.34 -0.40
N ILE A 248 -4.12 24.77 0.00
CA ILE A 248 -5.05 25.57 -0.79
C ILE A 248 -5.11 26.95 -0.14
N THR A 249 -4.93 28.00 -0.94
CA THR A 249 -5.00 29.40 -0.51
C THR A 249 -6.29 30.01 -1.01
N THR A 250 -6.97 30.82 -0.19
CA THR A 250 -8.15 31.60 -0.61
C THR A 250 -7.75 33.07 -0.71
N ASN A 251 -8.11 33.77 -1.79
CA ASN A 251 -7.89 35.21 -1.91
C ASN A 251 -9.06 36.03 -1.31
N GLU A 252 -8.86 37.34 -1.18
CA GLU A 252 -9.86 38.29 -0.67
C GLU A 252 -11.18 38.26 -1.47
N SER A 253 -11.11 37.92 -2.76
CA SER A 253 -12.26 37.75 -3.65
C SER A 253 -12.95 36.37 -3.54
N GLY A 254 -12.59 35.55 -2.55
CA GLY A 254 -13.22 34.26 -2.26
C GLY A 254 -12.84 33.10 -3.19
N TYR A 255 -11.85 33.26 -4.07
CA TYR A 255 -11.35 32.16 -4.90
C TYR A 255 -10.34 31.30 -4.14
N ALA A 256 -10.59 30.00 -4.09
CA ALA A 256 -9.66 28.99 -3.58
C ALA A 256 -8.78 28.46 -4.72
N TYR A 257 -7.47 28.43 -4.51
CA TYR A 257 -6.47 28.07 -5.52
C TYR A 257 -5.25 27.36 -4.91
N ARG A 258 -4.42 26.77 -5.76
CA ARG A 258 -3.08 26.24 -5.44
C ARG A 258 -2.10 26.58 -6.57
N PHE A 259 -0.83 26.29 -6.38
CA PHE A 259 0.15 26.35 -7.48
C PHE A 259 0.49 24.94 -7.95
N ALA A 260 0.62 24.73 -9.26
CA ALA A 260 0.90 23.44 -9.87
C ALA A 260 1.60 23.56 -11.24
N GLY A 261 2.37 22.54 -11.60
CA GLY A 261 3.05 22.40 -12.89
C GLY A 261 3.37 20.93 -13.18
N THR A 262 3.92 20.65 -14.36
CA THR A 262 4.27 19.28 -14.78
C THR A 262 5.67 19.19 -15.36
N ALA A 263 6.40 18.13 -15.03
CA ALA A 263 7.78 17.89 -15.47
C ALA A 263 7.91 16.50 -16.14
N ASN A 264 8.70 16.42 -17.22
CA ASN A 264 9.13 15.14 -17.79
C ASN A 264 10.61 14.92 -17.46
N VAL A 265 10.91 13.81 -16.80
CA VAL A 265 12.25 13.37 -16.43
C VAL A 265 12.71 12.30 -17.43
N SER A 266 13.91 12.44 -18.00
CA SER A 266 14.47 11.45 -18.92
C SER A 266 15.07 10.24 -18.19
N GLU A 267 15.26 9.15 -18.91
CA GLU A 267 16.02 7.99 -18.43
C GLU A 267 17.48 8.38 -18.14
N ALA A 268 18.13 9.12 -19.05
CA ALA A 268 19.48 9.66 -18.89
C ALA A 268 19.68 10.42 -17.56
N GLN A 269 18.71 11.27 -17.19
CA GLN A 269 18.73 12.03 -15.94
C GLN A 269 18.63 11.16 -14.68
N VAL A 270 17.99 9.99 -14.78
CA VAL A 270 17.84 9.07 -13.65
C VAL A 270 19.07 8.19 -13.48
N ILE A 271 19.64 7.69 -14.58
CA ILE A 271 20.82 6.80 -14.55
C ILE A 271 22.15 7.54 -14.36
N GLY A 272 22.19 8.85 -14.65
CA GLY A 272 23.37 9.71 -14.47
C GLY A 272 24.17 10.00 -15.75
N GLU A 273 23.57 9.80 -16.93
CA GLU A 273 24.15 10.19 -18.23
C GLU A 273 23.81 11.66 -18.60
N ASP A 274 22.84 12.27 -17.90
CA ASP A 274 22.50 13.70 -18.00
C ASP A 274 22.33 14.32 -16.60
N ASP A 275 23.36 14.99 -16.09
CA ASP A 275 23.30 15.71 -14.79
C ASP A 275 22.42 16.98 -14.82
N SER A 276 21.81 17.35 -15.96
CA SER A 276 21.00 18.58 -16.05
C SER A 276 19.67 18.46 -15.30
N PRO A 277 19.24 19.50 -14.54
CA PRO A 277 17.99 19.44 -13.79
C PRO A 277 16.78 19.66 -14.70
N THR A 278 15.73 18.87 -14.49
CA THR A 278 14.41 19.13 -15.08
C THR A 278 13.80 20.38 -14.41
N THR A 279 13.52 21.43 -15.19
CA THR A 279 12.87 22.65 -14.67
C THR A 279 11.34 22.55 -14.69
N VAL A 280 10.68 23.14 -13.70
CA VAL A 280 9.21 23.29 -13.66
C VAL A 280 8.77 24.60 -13.00
N ASP A 281 7.98 25.39 -13.71
CA ASP A 281 7.28 26.55 -13.17
C ASP A 281 5.92 26.14 -12.59
N LEU A 282 5.55 26.70 -11.43
CA LEU A 282 4.28 26.39 -10.77
C LEU A 282 3.24 27.50 -11.00
N GLU A 283 2.31 27.24 -11.92
CA GLU A 283 1.23 28.16 -12.27
C GLU A 283 0.05 28.10 -11.27
N ARG A 284 -0.73 29.19 -11.19
CA ARG A 284 -1.86 29.30 -10.26
C ARG A 284 -3.12 28.58 -10.78
N GLN A 285 -3.34 27.35 -10.32
CA GLN A 285 -4.56 26.59 -10.57
C GLN A 285 -5.68 26.99 -9.60
N VAL A 286 -6.75 27.61 -10.12
CA VAL A 286 -7.99 27.85 -9.37
C VAL A 286 -8.77 26.54 -9.18
N LEU A 287 -9.35 26.36 -8.00
CA LEU A 287 -10.09 25.15 -7.59
C LEU A 287 -11.58 25.43 -7.30
N ALA A 288 -11.89 26.61 -6.75
CA ALA A 288 -13.25 27.10 -6.55
C ALA A 288 -13.28 28.63 -6.60
N GLY A 289 -14.45 29.20 -6.91
CA GLY A 289 -14.73 30.64 -6.81
C GLY A 289 -15.65 30.97 -5.63
N PRO A 290 -15.89 32.27 -5.36
CA PRO A 290 -16.90 32.69 -4.41
C PRO A 290 -18.28 32.17 -4.84
N GLN A 291 -19.06 31.64 -3.90
CA GLN A 291 -20.48 31.38 -4.18
C GLN A 291 -21.20 32.73 -4.34
N ALA A 292 -21.86 32.91 -5.49
CA ALA A 292 -22.88 33.93 -5.63
C ALA A 292 -24.00 33.68 -4.60
N GLY A 293 -24.68 34.77 -4.19
CA GLY A 293 -25.74 34.70 -3.18
C GLY A 293 -26.89 33.77 -3.57
N ASN A 294 -27.63 33.33 -2.56
CA ASN A 294 -28.78 32.43 -2.67
C ASN A 294 -29.84 32.94 -3.66
N GLU A 295 -29.81 32.41 -4.89
CA GLU A 295 -30.93 32.42 -5.83
C GLU A 295 -31.56 31.03 -5.83
N THR A 296 -32.72 30.90 -5.19
CA THR A 296 -33.54 29.69 -5.23
C THR A 296 -34.40 29.68 -6.50
N THR A 297 -33.77 29.48 -7.65
CA THR A 297 -34.49 29.32 -8.92
C THR A 297 -35.18 27.96 -9.01
N GLY A 298 -36.38 27.96 -9.58
CA GLY A 298 -37.35 26.87 -9.46
C GLY A 298 -36.95 25.58 -10.20
N ASN A 299 -37.49 24.46 -9.72
CA ASN A 299 -37.43 23.16 -10.38
C ASN A 299 -38.40 23.13 -11.59
N GLU A 300 -38.04 23.78 -12.69
CA GLU A 300 -38.82 23.74 -13.93
C GLU A 300 -38.40 22.55 -14.79
N SER A 301 -39.21 21.48 -14.73
CA SER A 301 -39.22 20.42 -15.73
C SER A 301 -40.09 20.86 -16.90
N ASP A 302 -39.50 21.22 -18.04
CA ASP A 302 -40.27 21.51 -19.26
C ASP A 302 -40.36 20.29 -20.19
N SER A 303 -41.51 20.11 -20.84
CA SER A 303 -41.85 18.97 -21.69
C SER A 303 -42.18 19.41 -23.11
N GLY A 304 -41.16 19.51 -23.97
CA GLY A 304 -41.32 19.78 -25.40
C GLY A 304 -41.63 18.52 -26.22
N ASP A 305 -42.91 18.19 -26.38
CA ASP A 305 -43.38 17.08 -27.23
C ASP A 305 -43.40 17.41 -28.73
N THR A 306 -43.14 16.42 -29.59
CA THR A 306 -43.70 16.32 -30.95
C THR A 306 -43.54 14.89 -31.52
N GLY A 307 -44.63 14.09 -31.51
CA GLY A 307 -44.75 12.81 -32.25
C GLY A 307 -45.05 13.00 -33.75
N GLY A 308 -45.37 11.98 -34.56
CA GLY A 308 -45.43 10.51 -34.36
C GLY A 308 -44.83 9.80 -35.60
N ASP A 309 -45.10 8.54 -35.99
CA ASP A 309 -45.96 7.43 -35.50
C ASP A 309 -45.15 6.10 -35.67
N GLY A 310 -45.49 4.94 -35.08
CA GLY A 310 -46.49 3.97 -35.57
C GLY A 310 -46.05 3.24 -36.87
N GLU A 311 -46.02 1.89 -37.00
CA GLU A 311 -46.34 0.80 -36.07
C GLU A 311 -45.76 -0.56 -36.62
N THR A 312 -46.06 -1.68 -35.96
CA THR A 312 -45.92 -3.10 -36.39
C THR A 312 -44.54 -3.79 -36.43
N THR A 313 -44.40 -4.80 -35.56
CA THR A 313 -43.44 -5.90 -35.67
C THR A 313 -44.08 -7.09 -36.40
N PRO A 314 -43.34 -7.80 -37.28
CA PRO A 314 -43.65 -9.20 -37.60
C PRO A 314 -42.49 -10.16 -37.30
N THR A 315 -42.81 -11.24 -36.57
CA THR A 315 -41.95 -12.42 -36.37
C THR A 315 -41.86 -13.28 -37.64
N PRO A 316 -40.71 -13.93 -37.92
CA PRO A 316 -40.67 -15.11 -38.77
C PRO A 316 -40.32 -16.41 -37.99
N THR A 317 -40.74 -17.56 -38.53
CA THR A 317 -40.82 -18.85 -37.82
C THR A 317 -39.82 -19.89 -38.34
N ALA A 318 -39.16 -20.57 -37.39
CA ALA A 318 -38.58 -21.94 -37.40
C ALA A 318 -38.31 -22.73 -38.71
N THR A 319 -37.05 -23.24 -38.82
CA THR A 319 -36.70 -24.67 -39.12
C THR A 319 -36.85 -25.12 -40.62
N PRO A 320 -36.00 -26.03 -41.20
CA PRO A 320 -35.32 -27.18 -40.57
C PRO A 320 -33.81 -27.46 -40.84
N ASP A 321 -33.21 -28.12 -39.85
CA ASP A 321 -32.35 -29.35 -39.82
C ASP A 321 -31.36 -29.71 -40.96
N GLY A 322 -30.25 -30.38 -40.59
CA GLY A 322 -29.14 -30.74 -41.48
C GLY A 322 -28.03 -31.69 -40.95
N GLY A 323 -28.26 -32.46 -39.87
CA GLY A 323 -27.56 -33.72 -39.51
C GLY A 323 -26.03 -33.94 -39.65
N SER A 324 -25.33 -33.94 -38.51
CA SER A 324 -24.38 -34.97 -38.00
C SER A 324 -23.20 -35.53 -38.85
N SER A 325 -21.99 -35.53 -38.27
CA SER A 325 -21.22 -36.78 -37.97
C SER A 325 -19.95 -36.56 -37.12
N ASP A 326 -19.55 -37.60 -36.38
CA ASP A 326 -18.35 -37.67 -35.53
C ASP A 326 -17.04 -37.92 -36.30
N GLY A 327 -15.88 -37.59 -35.71
CA GLY A 327 -14.57 -37.75 -36.36
C GLY A 327 -13.35 -37.72 -35.45
N SER A 328 -13.23 -38.69 -34.52
CA SER A 328 -12.06 -38.81 -33.63
C SER A 328 -10.86 -39.49 -34.31
N ALA A 329 -9.68 -38.83 -34.29
CA ALA A 329 -8.38 -39.47 -34.52
C ALA A 329 -7.19 -38.66 -33.98
N THR A 330 -6.37 -39.30 -33.13
CA THR A 330 -4.94 -38.97 -32.92
C THR A 330 -4.16 -40.26 -33.20
N PRO A 331 -3.01 -40.21 -33.88
CA PRO A 331 -1.75 -40.39 -33.14
C PRO A 331 -0.53 -39.59 -33.68
N THR A 332 0.37 -39.21 -32.76
CA THR A 332 1.83 -39.54 -32.71
C THR A 332 2.62 -39.50 -34.04
N ASP A 333 3.76 -38.81 -34.21
CA ASP A 333 4.77 -38.21 -33.28
C ASP A 333 5.49 -37.01 -33.99
N SER A 334 6.66 -36.42 -33.67
CA SER A 334 7.80 -36.73 -32.78
C SER A 334 8.72 -35.49 -32.53
N ALA A 335 9.90 -35.75 -31.93
CA ALA A 335 11.18 -34.99 -32.00
C ALA A 335 11.36 -33.72 -31.14
N THR A 336 12.04 -33.91 -30.00
CA THR A 336 12.72 -32.87 -29.18
C THR A 336 14.23 -33.12 -29.18
N PRO A 337 15.07 -32.08 -29.12
CA PRO A 337 16.09 -32.04 -28.07
C PRO A 337 16.31 -30.62 -27.48
N THR A 338 16.91 -30.38 -26.32
CA THR A 338 17.12 -31.19 -25.10
C THR A 338 17.49 -30.18 -23.99
N ALA A 339 16.89 -30.28 -22.80
CA ALA A 339 17.28 -29.47 -21.64
C ALA A 339 18.22 -30.25 -20.70
N THR A 340 19.34 -29.64 -20.31
CA THR A 340 20.28 -30.22 -19.33
C THR A 340 19.88 -29.84 -17.91
N ALA A 341 19.70 -30.83 -17.04
CA ALA A 341 19.36 -30.61 -15.63
C ALA A 341 20.60 -30.63 -14.72
N ALA A 342 20.66 -29.73 -13.75
CA ALA A 342 21.54 -29.83 -12.59
C ALA A 342 20.85 -30.60 -11.46
N GLN A 343 21.62 -31.33 -10.66
CA GLN A 343 21.11 -32.41 -9.80
C GLN A 343 20.56 -31.92 -8.44
N SER A 344 19.53 -32.61 -7.93
CA SER A 344 19.20 -32.62 -6.50
C SER A 344 20.15 -33.54 -5.74
N VAL A 345 20.29 -33.29 -4.42
CA VAL A 345 20.94 -34.22 -3.49
C VAL A 345 20.00 -34.44 -2.31
N ASP A 346 19.44 -35.64 -2.20
CA ASP A 346 18.56 -36.01 -1.08
C ASP A 346 19.36 -36.27 0.21
N GLY A 347 18.86 -35.73 1.32
CA GLY A 347 19.48 -35.81 2.65
C GLY A 347 18.46 -36.14 3.73
N ASN A 348 17.82 -37.30 3.64
CA ASN A 348 16.72 -37.68 4.54
C ASN A 348 17.20 -38.02 5.96
N SER A 349 16.73 -37.25 6.95
CA SER A 349 16.75 -37.60 8.38
C SER A 349 15.47 -37.10 9.07
N GLY A 350 14.96 -37.87 10.04
CA GLY A 350 13.61 -37.70 10.58
C GLY A 350 13.41 -36.53 11.56
N GLY A 351 12.14 -36.20 11.82
CA GLY A 351 11.72 -35.12 12.74
C GLY A 351 11.81 -35.46 14.25
N PRO A 352 10.90 -34.95 15.12
CA PRO A 352 9.47 -34.79 14.85
C PRO A 352 8.91 -33.35 15.02
N LEU A 353 7.59 -33.24 15.05
CA LEU A 353 6.80 -31.99 15.04
C LEU A 353 6.65 -31.33 16.42
N GLY A 354 6.65 -29.99 16.40
CA GLY A 354 5.58 -29.19 17.04
C GLY A 354 5.72 -28.79 18.51
N ILE A 355 5.75 -27.48 18.77
CA ILE A 355 5.31 -26.89 20.05
C ILE A 355 4.34 -25.74 19.75
N LEU A 356 3.07 -25.92 20.13
CA LEU A 356 2.08 -24.85 20.20
C LEU A 356 2.21 -24.14 21.55
N GLY A 357 2.47 -22.83 21.54
CA GLY A 357 2.63 -22.02 22.74
C GLY A 357 1.31 -21.65 23.43
N THR A 358 0.55 -22.64 23.90
CA THR A 358 -0.60 -22.42 24.80
C THR A 358 -0.14 -22.40 26.26
N LEU A 359 -0.12 -21.21 26.87
CA LEU A 359 0.15 -21.05 28.30
C LEU A 359 -1.10 -21.41 29.13
N ALA A 360 -1.14 -22.66 29.62
CA ALA A 360 -2.01 -23.04 30.72
C ALA A 360 -1.34 -22.70 32.06
N ALA A 361 -2.09 -22.12 33.01
CA ALA A 361 -1.56 -21.80 34.32
C ALA A 361 -1.42 -23.07 35.18
N VAL A 362 -0.21 -23.34 35.69
CA VAL A 362 0.08 -24.43 36.62
C VAL A 362 0.37 -23.82 38.00
N ALA A 363 -0.33 -24.29 39.03
CA ALA A 363 -0.12 -23.84 40.40
C ALA A 363 1.13 -24.51 41.01
N LEU A 364 1.97 -23.71 41.67
CA LEU A 364 3.11 -24.20 42.46
C LEU A 364 2.68 -24.45 43.92
N PRO A 365 2.95 -25.64 44.50
CA PRO A 365 2.78 -25.86 45.93
C PRO A 365 3.90 -25.20 46.74
N LEU A 366 3.58 -24.71 47.94
CA LEU A 366 4.58 -24.19 48.87
C LEU A 366 5.43 -25.33 49.44
N ALA A 367 6.75 -25.15 49.47
CA ALA A 367 7.67 -25.95 50.29
C ALA A 367 8.38 -25.03 51.30
N GLY A 368 8.13 -25.24 52.59
CA GLY A 368 8.71 -24.43 53.65
C GLY A 368 10.16 -24.83 53.97
N VAL A 369 11.06 -23.84 54.09
CA VAL A 369 12.45 -24.07 54.52
C VAL A 369 12.53 -24.04 56.05
N ALA A 370 12.70 -25.21 56.67
CA ALA A 370 13.00 -25.30 58.10
C ALA A 370 14.46 -24.95 58.37
N ALA A 371 14.72 -23.90 59.13
CA ALA A 371 16.07 -23.52 59.56
C ALA A 371 16.40 -24.14 60.92
N LEU A 372 17.49 -24.89 61.00
CA LEU A 372 18.15 -25.21 62.28
C LEU A 372 19.66 -24.96 62.20
N ARG A 373 20.28 -24.68 63.35
CA ARG A 373 21.55 -23.95 63.44
C ARG A 373 22.48 -24.60 64.47
N ARG A 374 23.71 -24.93 64.04
CA ARG A 374 24.92 -25.20 64.85
C ARG A 374 24.74 -25.92 66.20
N ARG A 375 25.44 -27.06 66.32
CA ARG A 375 26.76 -27.00 66.97
C ARG A 375 27.75 -27.92 66.27
#